data_AF-A0A9D0THI3-F1
#
_entry.id   AF-A0A9D0THI3-F1
#
_cell.length_a   1.000
_cell.length_b   1.000
_cell.length_c   1.000
_cell.angle_alpha   90.00
_cell.angle_beta   90.00
_cell.angle_gamma   90.00
#
_symmetry.space_group_name_H-M   'P 1'
#
loop_
_entity.id
_entity.type
_entity.pdbx_description
1 polymer ?
#
loop_
_entity_poly.entity_id
_entity_poly.type
_entity_poly.pdbx_seq_one_letter_code
_entity_poly.pdbx_strand_id
1 'polypeptide(L)'
;MPVRLHVLVRWLGFDIPVPAAGEQPAQVYERTEQQTQPLSIADRQAAQEFLAGVRAAGVNVTIARALYAAGIRSARHLQLARDEQLRRIHGVGPATVRRLRVHFG
;
A
#
# COMPACT_ATOMS: atom_id res chain seq x y z
N MET A 1 27.05 29.44 -0.69
CA MET A 1 26.78 30.19 -1.93
C MET A 1 27.07 29.26 -3.11
N PRO A 2 26.42 29.38 -4.28
CA PRO A 2 25.01 29.06 -4.55
C PRO A 2 24.87 28.13 -5.79
N VAL A 3 23.63 27.85 -6.22
CA VAL A 3 23.19 27.54 -7.60
C VAL A 3 23.70 26.24 -8.27
N ARG A 4 23.05 25.60 -9.25
CA ARG A 4 21.92 25.89 -10.17
C ARG A 4 21.51 24.51 -10.75
N LEU A 5 20.21 24.23 -10.90
CA LEU A 5 19.56 24.04 -12.21
C LEU A 5 20.48 23.48 -13.31
N HIS A 6 20.18 22.27 -13.81
CA HIS A 6 19.70 22.04 -15.19
C HIS A 6 19.67 20.53 -15.52
N VAL A 7 18.52 19.99 -15.95
CA VAL A 7 18.13 19.70 -17.36
C VAL A 7 18.63 18.31 -17.79
N LEU A 8 17.72 17.32 -17.88
CA LEU A 8 16.99 16.95 -19.11
C LEU A 8 17.93 16.32 -20.14
N VAL A 9 17.76 15.02 -20.40
CA VAL A 9 17.94 14.26 -21.66
C VAL A 9 17.74 12.79 -21.23
N ARG A 10 16.61 12.11 -21.46
CA ARG A 10 15.85 11.80 -22.68
C ARG A 10 16.65 10.95 -23.67
N TRP A 11 16.26 9.67 -23.74
CA TRP A 11 16.30 8.78 -24.91
C TRP A 11 17.66 8.22 -25.40
N LEU A 12 17.56 6.95 -25.81
CA LEU A 12 18.46 6.13 -26.63
C LEU A 12 19.53 5.34 -25.86
N GLY A 13 19.32 4.02 -25.83
CA GLY A 13 20.13 3.04 -25.14
C GLY A 13 21.58 3.03 -25.61
N PHE A 14 22.48 3.09 -24.64
CA PHE A 14 23.87 2.72 -24.79
C PHE A 14 24.30 1.99 -23.51
N ASP A 15 24.69 0.74 -23.74
CA ASP A 15 25.88 0.07 -23.22
C ASP A 15 26.35 0.45 -21.80
N ILE A 16 26.30 -0.53 -20.90
CA ILE A 16 26.91 -0.44 -19.56
C ILE A 16 28.39 -0.84 -19.72
N PRO A 17 29.36 0.10 -19.70
CA PRO A 17 30.73 -0.29 -19.38
C PRO A 17 30.77 -0.66 -17.90
N VAL A 18 31.21 -1.88 -17.60
CA VAL A 18 31.56 -2.26 -16.23
C VAL A 18 32.92 -1.61 -15.90
N PRO A 19 33.04 -0.77 -14.86
CA PRO A 19 34.34 -0.48 -14.27
C PRO A 19 34.61 -1.50 -13.16
N ALA A 20 35.56 -2.38 -13.42
CA ALA A 20 36.24 -3.14 -12.39
C ALA A 20 37.11 -2.21 -11.53
N ALA A 21 37.17 -2.55 -10.25
CA ALA A 21 38.07 -2.03 -9.22
C ALA A 21 37.77 -0.63 -8.66
N GLY A 22 37.27 -0.65 -7.42
CA GLY A 22 37.68 0.31 -6.39
C GLY A 22 36.88 1.60 -6.33
N GLU A 23 35.65 1.55 -5.84
CA GLU A 23 35.03 2.63 -5.06
C GLU A 23 33.68 2.12 -4.55
N GLN A 24 33.50 2.12 -3.22
CA GLN A 24 32.19 1.95 -2.61
C GLN A 24 31.38 3.23 -2.87
N PRO A 25 30.15 3.10 -3.38
CA PRO A 25 29.07 3.92 -2.87
C PRO A 25 28.12 3.01 -2.12
N ALA A 26 27.87 3.39 -0.87
CA ALA A 26 26.80 2.91 -0.03
C ALA A 26 25.59 2.58 -0.90
N GLN A 27 25.18 1.30 -0.91
CA GLN A 27 23.86 0.97 -1.41
C GLN A 27 22.89 1.79 -0.57
N VAL A 28 22.37 2.81 -1.25
CA VAL A 28 21.18 3.55 -0.96
C VAL A 28 20.07 2.51 -0.87
N TYR A 29 19.98 1.86 0.30
CA TYR A 29 18.72 1.30 0.77
C TYR A 29 17.86 2.50 1.16
N GLU A 30 17.46 3.32 0.18
CA GLU A 30 16.21 4.08 0.24
C GLU A 30 15.07 3.04 0.21
N ARG A 31 15.03 2.18 1.22
CA ARG A 31 13.79 1.62 1.71
C ARG A 31 13.09 2.84 2.26
N THR A 32 12.34 3.49 1.38
CA THR A 32 11.37 4.53 1.66
C THR A 32 10.84 4.29 3.06
N GLU A 33 11.35 5.06 4.01
CA GLU A 33 10.82 5.13 5.36
C GLU A 33 9.46 5.78 5.15
N GLN A 34 8.50 4.96 4.75
CA GLN A 34 7.10 5.32 4.61
C GLN A 34 6.75 5.93 5.94
N GLN A 35 6.61 7.24 5.92
CA GLN A 35 6.32 8.12 7.04
C GLN A 35 5.23 7.45 7.88
N THR A 36 5.66 6.70 8.89
CA THR A 36 4.77 6.06 9.82
C THR A 36 4.46 7.15 10.81
N GLN A 37 3.54 8.04 10.43
CA GLN A 37 2.91 8.91 11.40
C GLN A 37 2.45 8.01 12.56
N PRO A 38 2.83 8.31 13.81
CA PRO A 38 2.46 7.49 14.94
C PRO A 38 0.93 7.52 15.04
N LEU A 39 0.28 6.47 14.50
CA LEU A 39 -1.15 6.22 14.69
C LEU A 39 -1.43 6.24 16.18
N SER A 40 -2.44 7.01 16.60
CA SER A 40 -2.90 7.04 17.98
C SER A 40 -3.24 5.63 18.44
N ILE A 41 -3.13 5.35 19.75
CA ILE A 41 -3.46 4.03 20.31
C ILE A 41 -4.89 3.64 19.91
N ALA A 42 -5.82 4.60 19.91
CA ALA A 42 -7.19 4.39 19.47
C ALA A 42 -7.30 3.97 18.00
N ASP A 43 -6.53 4.59 17.09
CA ASP A 43 -6.54 4.23 15.66
C ASP A 43 -5.97 2.83 15.44
N ARG A 44 -4.95 2.44 16.20
CA ARG A 44 -4.37 1.09 16.13
C ARG A 44 -5.36 0.04 16.60
N GLN A 45 -6.09 0.30 17.69
CA GLN A 45 -7.13 -0.59 18.18
C GLN A 45 -8.26 -0.74 17.15
N ALA A 46 -8.77 0.37 16.61
CA ALA A 46 -9.80 0.33 15.57
C ALA A 46 -9.35 -0.42 14.31
N ALA A 47 -8.10 -0.23 13.88
CA ALA A 47 -7.53 -0.97 12.77
C ALA A 47 -7.41 -2.48 13.08
N GLN A 48 -6.99 -2.84 14.29
CA GLN A 48 -6.90 -4.25 14.71
C GLN A 48 -8.27 -4.92 14.76
N GLU A 49 -9.28 -4.26 15.31
CA GLU A 49 -10.67 -4.74 15.34
C GLU A 49 -11.21 -4.93 13.92
N PHE A 50 -10.97 -3.97 13.03
CA PHE A 50 -11.36 -4.09 11.63
C PHE A 50 -10.67 -5.27 10.94
N LEU A 51 -9.36 -5.40 11.09
CA LEU A 51 -8.59 -6.52 10.52
C LEU A 51 -9.04 -7.88 11.09
N ALA A 52 -9.39 -7.93 12.38
CA ALA A 52 -9.95 -9.11 13.02
C ALA A 52 -11.31 -9.49 12.42
N GLY A 53 -12.20 -8.52 12.20
CA GLY A 53 -13.47 -8.74 11.51
C GLY A 53 -13.29 -9.22 10.06
N VAL A 54 -12.34 -8.64 9.31
CA VAL A 54 -12.05 -9.07 7.93
C VAL A 54 -11.54 -10.51 7.93
N ARG A 55 -10.70 -10.88 8.89
CA ARG A 55 -10.26 -12.27 9.07
C ARG A 55 -11.42 -13.20 9.44
N ALA A 56 -12.32 -12.78 10.32
CA ALA A 56 -13.50 -13.55 10.70
C ALA A 56 -14.46 -13.78 9.52
N ALA A 57 -14.52 -12.85 8.57
CA ALA A 57 -15.20 -13.03 7.29
C ALA A 57 -14.52 -14.05 6.34
N GLY A 58 -13.43 -14.69 6.78
CA GLY A 58 -12.64 -15.64 5.97
C GLY A 58 -11.88 -14.95 4.84
N VAL A 59 -11.52 -13.68 5.01
CA VAL A 59 -10.74 -12.89 4.05
C VAL A 59 -9.30 -12.75 4.54
N ASN A 60 -8.35 -12.92 3.62
CA ASN A 60 -6.92 -12.90 3.93
C ASN A 60 -6.48 -11.50 4.42
N VAL A 61 -5.54 -11.45 5.38
CA VAL A 61 -4.95 -10.20 5.89
C VAL A 61 -4.30 -9.35 4.79
N THR A 62 -3.81 -9.94 3.70
CA THR A 62 -3.30 -9.20 2.54
C THR A 62 -4.38 -8.35 1.88
N ILE A 63 -5.60 -8.89 1.76
CA ILE A 63 -6.76 -8.14 1.26
C ILE A 63 -7.18 -7.07 2.25
N ALA A 64 -7.14 -7.37 3.54
CA ALA A 64 -7.43 -6.41 4.60
C ALA A 64 -6.46 -5.21 4.57
N ARG A 65 -5.18 -5.46 4.32
CA ARG A 65 -4.17 -4.40 4.08
C ARG A 65 -4.45 -3.61 2.81
N ALA A 66 -4.85 -4.28 1.73
CA ALA A 66 -5.23 -3.60 0.49
C ALA A 66 -6.47 -2.70 0.66
N LEU A 67 -7.46 -3.15 1.43
CA LEU A 67 -8.62 -2.34 1.84
C LEU A 67 -8.18 -1.10 2.62
N TYR A 68 -7.28 -1.29 3.60
CA TYR A 68 -6.75 -0.20 4.40
C TYR A 68 -5.98 0.83 3.56
N ALA A 69 -5.16 0.36 2.62
CA ALA A 69 -4.43 1.19 1.66
C ALA A 69 -5.37 1.94 0.70
N ALA A 70 -6.52 1.35 0.36
CA ALA A 70 -7.59 1.98 -0.41
C ALA A 70 -8.48 2.94 0.40
N GLY A 71 -8.16 3.18 1.68
CA GLY A 71 -8.91 4.10 2.56
C GLY A 71 -10.09 3.46 3.30
N ILE A 72 -10.31 2.15 3.13
CA ILE A 72 -11.34 1.40 3.85
C ILE A 72 -10.76 0.90 5.17
N ARG A 73 -10.92 1.71 6.21
CA ARG A 73 -10.31 1.50 7.53
C ARG A 73 -11.29 1.06 8.61
N SER A 74 -12.58 0.95 8.28
CA SER A 74 -13.63 0.59 9.23
C SER A 74 -14.74 -0.19 8.54
N ALA A 75 -15.53 -0.94 9.33
CA ALA A 75 -16.73 -1.63 8.86
C ALA A 75 -17.71 -0.66 8.19
N ARG A 76 -17.87 0.56 8.75
CA ARG A 76 -18.73 1.60 8.17
C ARG A 76 -18.24 2.06 6.80
N HIS A 77 -16.93 2.28 6.61
CA HIS A 77 -16.39 2.59 5.29
C HIS A 77 -16.64 1.45 4.29
N LEU A 78 -16.56 0.21 4.76
CA LEU A 78 -16.79 -0.96 3.93
C LEU A 78 -18.27 -1.11 3.53
N GLN A 79 -19.20 -0.83 4.45
CA GLN A 79 -20.64 -0.78 4.19
C GLN A 79 -20.99 0.28 3.14
N LEU A 80 -20.44 1.49 3.29
CA LEU A 80 -20.69 2.63 2.40
C LEU A 80 -19.99 2.50 1.03
N ALA A 81 -18.88 1.77 0.95
CA ALA A 81 -18.20 1.53 -0.31
C ALA A 81 -19.10 0.77 -1.28
N ARG A 82 -19.07 1.10 -2.57
CA ARG A 82 -19.80 0.34 -3.60
C ARG A 82 -19.03 -0.93 -3.97
N ASP A 83 -19.74 -1.94 -4.43
CA ASP A 83 -19.12 -3.21 -4.84
C ASP A 83 -18.12 -3.01 -5.98
N GLU A 84 -18.38 -2.10 -6.92
CA GLU A 84 -17.43 -1.76 -7.99
C GLU A 84 -16.13 -1.16 -7.44
N GLN A 85 -16.22 -0.37 -6.36
CA GLN A 85 -15.04 0.23 -5.73
C GLN A 85 -14.22 -0.85 -5.02
N LEU A 86 -14.88 -1.77 -4.31
CA LEU A 86 -14.21 -2.91 -3.67
C LEU A 86 -13.50 -3.78 -4.71
N ARG A 87 -14.14 -4.05 -5.84
CA ARG A 87 -13.56 -4.88 -6.93
C ARG A 87 -12.36 -4.25 -7.64
N ARG A 88 -12.15 -2.94 -7.52
CA ARG A 88 -10.94 -2.26 -8.04
C ARG A 88 -9.70 -2.55 -7.18
N ILE A 89 -9.89 -3.05 -5.95
CA ILE A 89 -8.80 -3.37 -5.05
C ILE A 89 -8.20 -4.71 -5.48
N HIS A 90 -6.88 -4.72 -5.67
CA HIS A 90 -6.17 -5.91 -6.12
C HIS A 90 -6.42 -7.12 -5.20
N GLY A 91 -6.86 -8.23 -5.78
CA GLY A 91 -7.22 -9.46 -5.06
C GLY A 91 -8.64 -9.49 -4.48
N VAL A 92 -9.43 -8.43 -4.61
CA VAL A 92 -10.84 -8.40 -4.22
C VAL A 92 -11.71 -8.84 -5.40
N GLY A 93 -12.05 -10.12 -5.41
CA GLY A 93 -13.01 -10.70 -6.36
C GLY A 93 -14.46 -10.64 -5.86
N PRO A 94 -15.44 -11.00 -6.72
CA PRO A 94 -16.85 -11.03 -6.35
C PRO A 94 -17.15 -11.96 -5.16
N ALA A 95 -16.42 -13.07 -5.03
CA ALA A 95 -16.53 -13.96 -3.87
C ALA A 95 -16.09 -13.28 -2.56
N THR A 96 -15.02 -12.49 -2.60
CA THR A 96 -14.51 -11.73 -1.46
C THR A 96 -15.51 -10.64 -1.06
N VAL A 97 -16.06 -9.91 -2.03
CA VAL A 97 -17.11 -8.91 -1.78
C VAL A 97 -18.32 -9.56 -1.11
N ARG A 98 -18.78 -10.72 -1.59
CA ARG A 98 -19.90 -11.44 -0.98
C ARG A 98 -19.63 -11.81 0.48
N ARG A 99 -18.43 -12.29 0.81
CA ARG A 99 -18.04 -12.60 2.19
C ARG A 99 -18.04 -11.36 3.08
N LEU A 100 -17.48 -10.27 2.58
CA LEU A 100 -17.45 -8.99 3.30
C LEU A 100 -18.87 -8.45 3.53
N ARG A 101 -19.77 -8.58 2.54
CA ARG A 101 -21.19 -8.17 2.69
C ARG A 101 -21.97 -9.04 3.67
N VAL A 102 -21.73 -10.34 3.71
CA VAL A 102 -22.40 -11.21 4.70
C VAL A 102 -21.93 -10.90 6.12
N HIS A 103 -20.68 -10.48 6.30
CA HIS A 103 -20.11 -10.24 7.63
C HIS A 103 -20.29 -8.81 8.15
N PHE A 104 -20.27 -7.82 7.25
CA PHE A 104 -20.32 -6.41 7.60
C PHE A 104 -21.53 -5.66 7.04
N GLY A 105 -22.27 -6.23 6.10
CA GLY A 105 -23.41 -5.59 5.43
C GLY A 105 -24.70 -5.65 6.23
#